data_AF-A0A1F9L7P7-F1
#
_entry.id   AF-A0A1F9L7P7-F1
#
_cell.length_a   1.000
_cell.length_b   1.000
_cell.length_c   1.000
_cell.angle_alpha   90.00
_cell.angle_beta   90.00
_cell.angle_gamma   90.00
#
_symmetry.space_group_name_H-M   'P 1'
#
loop_
_entity.id
_entity.type
_entity.pdbx_description
1 polymer ?
#
loop_
_entity_poly.entity_id
_entity_poly.type
_entity_poly.pdbx_seq_one_letter_code
_entity_poly.pdbx_strand_id
1 'polypeptide(L)'
;MFKLFLLNGLEVMEKWGVMNISTSTGVIDSFVQTLFADFLRAADYFAAMQQEHKAELLAGRCKEHFPWQQHREKAFRGLARMLDRVVACAEDNKEDILRVQEIMVKLLAQEDVLQKLILARQLKIQGQLPAMRKGKEALQGYNINKGLVPRPRYLSNRM
;
A
#
# COMPACT_ATOMS: atom_id res chain seq x y z
N MET A 1 11.85 -0.93 2.87
CA MET A 1 12.35 -0.10 1.76
C MET A 1 11.57 1.21 1.65
N PHE A 2 10.23 1.20 1.53
CA PHE A 2 9.39 2.41 1.48
C PHE A 2 9.53 3.37 2.69
N LYS A 3 9.46 2.84 3.92
CA LYS A 3 9.58 3.65 5.15
C LYS A 3 10.94 4.34 5.30
N LEU A 4 12.02 3.67 4.89
CA LEU A 4 13.39 4.23 4.92
C LEU A 4 13.56 5.36 3.89
N PHE A 5 12.96 5.22 2.70
CA PHE A 5 13.05 6.26 1.67
C PHE A 5 12.27 7.52 2.07
N LEU A 6 11.09 7.35 2.67
CA LEU A 6 10.27 8.47 3.12
C LEU A 6 10.82 9.16 4.38
N LEU A 7 11.40 8.41 5.32
CA LEU A 7 12.09 8.99 6.48
C LEU A 7 13.33 9.77 6.06
N ASN A 8 14.12 9.26 5.10
CA ASN A 8 15.25 10.01 4.55
C ASN A 8 14.81 11.28 3.83
N GLY A 9 13.69 11.25 3.10
CA GLY A 9 13.12 12.46 2.48
C GLY A 9 12.66 13.50 3.52
N LEU A 10 12.10 13.06 4.64
CA LEU A 10 11.66 13.93 5.74
C LEU A 10 12.86 14.55 6.49
N GLU A 11 13.89 13.76 6.79
CA GLU A 11 15.14 14.24 7.40
C GLU A 11 15.88 15.22 6.48
N VAL A 12 15.82 15.01 5.17
CA VAL A 12 16.35 15.96 4.19
C VAL A 12 15.59 17.27 4.30
N MET A 13 14.25 17.27 4.25
CA MET A 13 13.45 18.49 4.38
C MET A 13 13.66 19.25 5.70
N GLU A 14 13.81 18.55 6.83
CA GLU A 14 14.13 19.18 8.11
C GLU A 14 15.50 19.89 8.09
N LYS A 15 16.49 19.34 7.39
CA LYS A 15 17.81 19.98 7.21
C LYS A 15 17.77 21.21 6.31
N TRP A 16 16.84 21.28 5.35
CA TRP A 16 16.70 22.42 4.44
C TRP A 16 15.94 23.60 5.04
N GLY A 17 15.25 23.43 6.18
CA GLY A 17 14.54 24.50 6.88
C GLY A 17 15.42 25.62 7.48
N VAL A 18 16.76 25.54 7.36
CA VAL A 18 17.70 26.41 8.09
C VAL A 18 18.48 27.41 7.20
N MET A 19 18.37 27.40 5.87
CA MET A 19 19.14 28.34 5.02
C MET A 19 18.33 29.45 4.35
N ASN A 20 18.98 30.61 4.22
CA ASN A 20 18.42 31.96 4.10
C ASN A 20 18.59 32.54 2.68
N ILE A 21 17.56 33.26 2.23
CA ILE A 21 17.48 34.45 1.33
C ILE A 21 18.21 34.39 -0.04
N SER A 22 17.44 34.47 -1.14
CA SER A 22 17.43 35.64 -2.07
C SER A 22 16.35 35.53 -3.17
N THR A 23 15.76 36.67 -3.48
CA THR A 23 14.66 36.98 -4.42
C THR A 23 14.98 36.84 -5.91
N SER A 24 13.98 36.44 -6.72
CA SER A 24 13.68 36.75 -8.15
C SER A 24 13.15 35.48 -8.85
N THR A 25 12.02 35.37 -9.56
CA THR A 25 11.48 36.17 -10.68
C THR A 25 10.12 35.56 -11.11
N GLY A 26 9.10 36.36 -11.45
CA GLY A 26 7.69 35.95 -11.65
C GLY A 26 7.31 34.98 -12.80
N VAL A 27 8.27 34.31 -13.44
CA VAL A 27 8.01 33.18 -14.38
C VAL A 27 8.13 31.82 -13.67
N ILE A 28 8.94 31.77 -12.61
CA ILE A 28 9.18 30.60 -11.76
C ILE A 28 7.89 30.21 -11.01
N ASP A 29 7.07 31.20 -10.68
CA ASP A 29 5.87 31.05 -9.86
C ASP A 29 4.81 30.12 -10.50
N SER A 30 4.53 30.22 -11.81
CA SER A 30 3.53 29.34 -12.45
C SER A 30 3.98 27.88 -12.56
N PHE A 31 5.28 27.65 -12.78
CA PHE A 31 5.85 26.30 -12.85
C PHE A 31 5.84 25.63 -11.48
N VAL A 32 6.25 26.37 -10.45
CA VAL A 32 6.27 25.92 -9.06
C VAL A 32 4.83 25.62 -8.58
N GLN A 33 3.87 26.49 -8.85
CA GLN A 33 2.45 26.25 -8.54
C GLN A 33 1.90 24.99 -9.23
N THR A 34 2.25 24.77 -10.51
CA THR A 34 1.84 23.57 -11.24
C THR A 34 2.47 22.31 -10.64
N LEU A 35 3.75 22.38 -10.26
CA LEU A 35 4.47 21.27 -9.62
C LEU A 35 3.83 20.88 -8.27
N PHE A 36 3.45 21.86 -7.44
CA PHE A 36 2.74 21.60 -6.19
C PHE A 36 1.35 21.01 -6.45
N ALA A 37 0.60 21.52 -7.42
CA ALA A 37 -0.71 20.98 -7.78
C ALA A 37 -0.62 19.52 -8.27
N ASP A 38 0.40 19.20 -9.08
CA ASP A 38 0.66 17.85 -9.55
C ASP A 38 1.07 16.91 -8.42
N PHE A 39 1.88 17.39 -7.48
CA PHE A 39 2.23 16.65 -6.27
C PHE A 39 0.99 16.33 -5.44
N LEU A 40 0.12 17.31 -5.18
CA LEU A 40 -1.12 17.11 -4.43
C LEU A 40 -1.99 16.05 -5.08
N ARG A 41 -2.15 16.12 -6.41
CA ARG A 41 -2.94 15.13 -7.16
C ARG A 41 -2.33 13.73 -7.06
N ALA A 42 -1.01 13.61 -7.14
CA ALA A 42 -0.33 12.33 -6.99
C ALA A 42 -0.44 11.77 -5.56
N ALA A 43 -0.38 12.64 -4.56
CA ALA A 43 -0.56 12.29 -3.16
C ALA A 43 -2.00 11.81 -2.88
N ASP A 44 -3.00 12.51 -3.38
CA ASP A 44 -4.41 12.13 -3.25
C ASP A 44 -4.69 10.79 -3.94
N TYR A 45 -4.15 10.59 -5.15
CA TYR A 45 -4.25 9.32 -5.86
C TYR A 45 -3.62 8.17 -5.06
N PHE A 46 -2.45 8.40 -4.46
CA PHE A 46 -1.79 7.40 -3.62
C PHE A 46 -2.58 7.11 -2.33
N ALA A 47 -3.12 8.14 -1.68
CA ALA A 47 -3.97 8.00 -0.50
C ALA A 47 -5.24 7.18 -0.81
N ALA A 48 -5.91 7.46 -1.92
CA ALA A 48 -7.08 6.72 -2.36
C ALA A 48 -6.76 5.22 -2.55
N MET A 49 -5.61 4.92 -3.17
CA MET A 49 -5.13 3.55 -3.34
C MET A 49 -4.85 2.85 -2.00
N GLN A 50 -4.30 3.56 -1.01
CA GLN A 50 -4.11 3.03 0.35
C GLN A 50 -5.45 2.73 1.03
N GLN A 51 -6.47 3.59 0.89
CA GLN A 51 -7.80 3.38 1.47
C GLN A 51 -8.54 2.21 0.81
N GLU A 52 -8.51 2.11 -0.51
CA GLU A 52 -9.08 0.98 -1.25
C GLU A 52 -8.48 -0.34 -0.76
N HIS A 53 -7.15 -0.40 -0.64
CA HIS A 53 -6.49 -1.61 -0.14
C HIS A 53 -6.86 -1.94 1.30
N LYS A 54 -6.94 -0.93 2.17
CA LYS A 54 -7.41 -1.12 3.54
C LYS A 54 -8.83 -1.72 3.54
N ALA A 55 -9.73 -1.22 2.71
CA ALA A 55 -11.10 -1.73 2.60
C ALA A 55 -11.14 -3.19 2.12
N GLU A 56 -10.35 -3.54 1.10
CA GLU A 56 -10.26 -4.92 0.60
C GLU A 56 -9.68 -5.89 1.63
N LEU A 57 -8.64 -5.47 2.38
CA LEU A 57 -8.07 -6.26 3.48
C LEU A 57 -9.09 -6.52 4.60
N LEU A 58 -9.88 -5.50 4.96
CA LEU A 58 -10.93 -5.62 5.97
C LEU A 58 -12.08 -6.53 5.48
N ALA A 59 -12.44 -6.44 4.20
CA ALA A 59 -13.41 -7.34 3.56
C ALA A 59 -12.89 -8.77 3.40
N GLY A 60 -11.61 -9.03 3.70
CA GLY A 60 -10.98 -10.35 3.58
C GLY A 60 -10.75 -10.79 2.14
N ARG A 61 -10.84 -9.86 1.18
CA ARG A 61 -10.59 -10.09 -0.24
C ARG A 61 -9.11 -9.80 -0.51
N CYS A 62 -8.34 -10.85 -0.78
CA CYS A 62 -6.92 -10.74 -1.18
C CYS A 62 -6.70 -11.34 -2.57
N LYS A 63 -7.62 -11.12 -3.51
CA LYS A 63 -7.61 -11.88 -4.76
C LYS A 63 -6.49 -11.49 -5.74
N GLU A 64 -5.83 -10.34 -5.58
CA GLU A 64 -4.84 -9.87 -6.58
C GLU A 64 -3.65 -9.12 -5.97
N HIS A 65 -2.88 -9.77 -5.08
CA HIS A 65 -1.71 -9.14 -4.43
C HIS A 65 -0.64 -8.66 -5.44
N PHE A 66 -0.42 -9.41 -6.53
CA PHE A 66 0.67 -9.13 -7.48
C PHE A 66 0.43 -7.90 -8.38
N PRO A 67 -0.69 -7.81 -9.14
CA PRO A 67 -1.00 -6.62 -9.94
C PRO A 67 -1.09 -5.36 -9.07
N TRP A 68 -1.66 -5.50 -7.88
CA TRP A 68 -1.79 -4.42 -6.93
C TRP A 68 -0.44 -3.88 -6.42
N GLN A 69 0.49 -4.77 -6.05
CA GLN A 69 1.82 -4.37 -5.58
C GLN A 69 2.57 -3.58 -6.66
N GLN A 70 2.45 -4.00 -7.93
CA GLN A 70 3.05 -3.29 -9.06
C GLN A 70 2.45 -1.89 -9.27
N HIS A 71 1.12 -1.76 -9.25
CA HIS A 71 0.45 -0.47 -9.39
C HIS A 71 0.82 0.50 -8.26
N ARG A 72 0.88 -0.01 -7.04
CA ARG A 72 1.26 0.77 -5.86
C ARG A 72 2.71 1.22 -5.89
N GLU A 73 3.63 0.35 -6.28
CA GLU A 73 5.04 0.71 -6.41
C GLU A 73 5.24 1.76 -7.51
N LYS A 74 4.51 1.66 -8.63
CA LYS A 74 4.53 2.66 -9.69
C LYS A 74 4.02 4.02 -9.19
N ALA A 75 2.90 4.05 -8.49
CA ALA A 75 2.33 5.27 -7.92
C ALA A 75 3.28 5.92 -6.90
N PHE A 76 3.87 5.12 -6.03
CA PHE A 76 4.86 5.61 -5.07
C PHE A 76 6.11 6.20 -5.74
N ARG A 77 6.69 5.51 -6.74
CA ARG A 77 7.84 6.04 -7.48
C ARG A 77 7.51 7.35 -8.19
N GLY A 78 6.27 7.49 -8.68
CA GLY A 78 5.75 8.75 -9.22
C GLY A 78 5.76 9.86 -8.17
N LEU A 79 5.16 9.59 -7.01
CA LEU A 79 5.11 10.55 -5.89
C LEU A 79 6.51 10.94 -5.40
N ALA A 80 7.42 9.97 -5.23
CA ALA A 80 8.79 10.20 -4.81
C ALA A 80 9.55 11.14 -5.76
N ARG A 81 9.45 10.91 -7.08
CA ARG A 81 10.06 11.80 -8.07
C ARG A 81 9.49 13.22 -8.05
N MET A 82 8.20 13.37 -7.77
CA MET A 82 7.59 14.69 -7.63
C MET A 82 8.06 15.37 -6.35
N LEU A 83 8.18 14.63 -5.26
CA LEU A 83 8.70 15.14 -4.00
C LEU A 83 10.14 15.66 -4.16
N ASP A 84 11.01 14.92 -4.85
CA ASP A 84 12.39 15.36 -5.12
C ASP A 84 12.43 16.70 -5.88
N ARG A 85 11.50 16.89 -6.83
CA ARG A 85 11.38 18.15 -7.58
C ARG A 85 10.83 19.28 -6.72
N VAL A 86 9.84 19.00 -5.88
CA VAL A 86 9.27 19.97 -4.94
C VAL A 86 10.35 20.44 -3.95
N VAL A 87 11.16 19.53 -3.42
CA VAL A 87 12.27 19.86 -2.52
C VAL A 87 13.32 20.71 -3.22
N ALA A 88 13.61 20.45 -4.49
CA ALA A 88 14.53 21.28 -5.28
C ALA A 88 14.03 22.72 -5.50
N CYS A 89 12.72 22.98 -5.37
CA CYS A 89 12.10 24.29 -5.48
C CYS A 89 11.69 24.89 -4.11
N ALA A 90 12.14 24.29 -2.99
CA ALA A 90 11.66 24.62 -1.65
C ALA A 90 12.03 26.03 -1.16
N GLU A 91 13.07 26.63 -1.73
CA GLU A 91 13.53 27.98 -1.34
C GLU A 91 12.52 29.08 -1.71
N ASP A 92 11.67 28.83 -2.70
CA ASP A 92 10.75 29.83 -3.26
C ASP A 92 9.41 29.93 -2.51
N ASN A 93 8.99 28.88 -1.77
CA ASN A 93 7.66 28.85 -1.14
C ASN A 93 7.58 27.94 0.11
N LYS A 94 7.81 28.54 1.29
CA LYS A 94 7.82 27.82 2.57
C LYS A 94 6.47 27.27 3.00
N GLU A 95 5.37 27.97 2.70
CA GLU A 95 4.02 27.56 3.11
C GLU A 95 3.59 26.28 2.39
N ASP A 96 3.84 26.20 1.09
CA ASP A 96 3.53 25.00 0.31
C ASP A 96 4.42 23.81 0.71
N ILE A 97 5.68 24.04 1.09
CA ILE A 97 6.56 22.99 1.60
C ILE A 97 6.07 22.41 2.93
N LEU A 98 5.61 23.25 3.86
CA LEU A 98 5.00 22.77 5.11
C LEU A 98 3.77 21.92 4.83
N ARG A 99 2.92 22.37 3.90
CA ARG A 99 1.74 21.61 3.48
C ARG A 99 2.09 20.25 2.88
N VAL A 100 3.15 20.19 2.05
CA VAL A 100 3.68 18.94 1.50
C VAL A 100 4.16 18.01 2.61
N GLN A 101 4.89 18.53 3.59
CA GLN A 101 5.36 17.76 4.73
C GLN A 101 4.20 17.15 5.53
N GLU A 102 3.15 17.92 5.81
CA GLU A 102 1.95 17.43 6.51
C GLU A 102 1.27 16.28 5.75
N ILE A 103 1.17 16.40 4.43
CA ILE A 103 0.59 15.36 3.57
C ILE A 103 1.45 14.09 3.62
N MET A 104 2.77 14.22 3.52
CA MET A 104 3.68 13.08 3.60
C MET A 104 3.58 12.36 4.95
N VAL A 105 3.47 13.10 6.06
CA VAL A 105 3.24 12.52 7.39
C VAL A 105 1.93 11.73 7.44
N LYS A 106 0.85 12.25 6.86
CA LYS A 106 -0.44 11.54 6.78
C LYS A 106 -0.35 10.26 5.95
N LEU A 107 0.30 10.31 4.79
CA LEU A 107 0.51 9.13 3.93
C LEU A 107 1.34 8.05 4.63
N LEU A 108 2.37 8.45 5.39
CA LEU A 108 3.20 7.56 6.20
C LEU A 108 2.40 6.89 7.32
N ALA A 109 1.57 7.65 8.03
CA ALA A 109 0.74 7.08 9.09
C ALA A 109 -0.27 6.06 8.53
N GLN A 110 -0.86 6.35 7.37
CA GLN A 110 -1.75 5.40 6.68
C GLN A 110 -1.00 4.14 6.26
N GLU A 111 0.24 4.28 5.80
CA GLU A 111 1.09 3.16 5.42
C GLU A 111 1.40 2.22 6.60
N ASP A 112 1.75 2.79 7.75
CA ASP A 112 2.03 2.01 8.95
C ASP A 112 0.82 1.20 9.41
N VAL A 113 -0.39 1.77 9.31
CA VAL A 113 -1.64 1.06 9.61
C VAL A 113 -1.85 -0.09 8.62
N LEU A 114 -1.63 0.16 7.34
CA LEU A 114 -1.78 -0.83 6.29
C LEU A 114 -0.82 -2.01 6.48
N GLN A 115 0.45 -1.75 6.79
CA GLN A 115 1.45 -2.77 7.06
C GLN A 115 1.06 -3.65 8.25
N LYS A 116 0.56 -3.05 9.34
CA LYS A 116 0.07 -3.80 10.50
C LYS A 116 -1.11 -4.72 10.15
N LEU A 117 -2.05 -4.24 9.32
CA LEU A 117 -3.19 -5.04 8.86
C LEU A 117 -2.75 -6.24 8.01
N ILE A 118 -1.80 -6.04 7.10
CA ILE A 118 -1.25 -7.12 6.27
C ILE A 118 -0.59 -8.18 7.16
N LEU A 119 0.26 -7.77 8.10
CA LEU A 119 0.94 -8.68 9.03
C LEU A 119 -0.06 -9.47 9.89
N ALA A 120 -1.04 -8.79 10.47
CA ALA A 120 -2.09 -9.44 11.26
C ALA A 120 -2.85 -10.49 10.43
N ARG A 121 -3.12 -10.20 9.15
CA ARG A 121 -3.78 -11.15 8.25
C ARG A 121 -2.89 -12.33 7.89
N GLN A 122 -1.61 -12.10 7.61
CA GLN A 122 -0.65 -13.17 7.36
C GLN A 122 -0.54 -14.12 8.54
N LEU A 123 -0.45 -13.60 9.77
CA LEU A 123 -0.45 -14.41 10.99
C LEU A 123 -1.75 -15.21 11.15
N LYS A 124 -2.91 -14.61 10.84
CA LYS A 124 -4.20 -15.31 10.86
C LYS A 124 -4.23 -16.48 9.86
N ILE A 125 -3.76 -16.28 8.63
CA ILE A 125 -3.69 -17.34 7.61
C ILE A 125 -2.70 -18.44 8.05
N GLN A 126 -1.53 -18.06 8.56
CA GLN A 126 -0.54 -19.01 9.07
C GLN A 126 -1.08 -19.82 10.26
N GLY A 127 -1.93 -19.25 11.12
CA GLY A 127 -2.61 -19.99 12.19
C GLY A 127 -3.71 -20.92 11.68
N GLN A 128 -4.40 -20.55 10.60
CA GLN A 128 -5.46 -21.37 9.99
C GLN A 128 -4.92 -22.58 9.23
N LEU A 129 -3.74 -22.48 8.60
CA LEU A 129 -3.16 -23.57 7.81
C LEU A 129 -2.90 -24.85 8.63
N PRO A 130 -2.27 -24.82 9.82
CA PRO A 130 -2.13 -25.98 10.69
C PRO A 130 -3.49 -26.53 11.15
N ALA A 131 -4.46 -25.66 11.47
CA ALA A 131 -5.80 -26.10 11.87
C ALA A 131 -6.50 -26.85 10.72
N MET A 132 -6.38 -26.37 9.49
CA MET A 132 -6.89 -27.04 8.30
C MET A 132 -6.15 -28.35 8.01
N ARG A 133 -4.83 -28.41 8.22
CA ARG A 133 -4.05 -29.66 8.09
C ARG A 133 -4.51 -30.71 9.10
N LYS A 134 -4.68 -30.33 10.37
CA LYS A 134 -5.23 -31.21 11.42
C LYS A 134 -6.66 -31.65 11.10
N GLY A 135 -7.51 -30.75 10.60
CA GLY A 135 -8.86 -31.10 10.15
C GLY A 135 -8.85 -32.08 8.98
N LYS A 136 -7.93 -31.92 8.02
CA LYS A 136 -7.73 -32.87 6.91
C LYS A 136 -7.23 -34.23 7.39
N GLU A 137 -6.26 -34.26 8.30
CA GLU A 137 -5.75 -35.49 8.92
C GLU A 137 -6.84 -36.22 9.70
N ALA A 138 -7.65 -35.50 10.48
CA ALA A 138 -8.82 -36.06 11.17
C ALA A 138 -9.83 -36.66 10.20
N LEU A 139 -10.20 -35.94 9.12
CA LEU A 139 -11.11 -36.46 8.09
C LEU A 139 -10.54 -37.67 7.33
N GLN A 140 -9.22 -37.73 7.12
CA GLN A 140 -8.57 -38.93 6.57
C GLN A 140 -8.59 -40.10 7.56
N GLY A 141 -8.42 -39.82 8.87
CA GLY A 141 -8.57 -40.79 9.95
C GLY A 141 -9.99 -41.31 10.14
N TYR A 142 -11.02 -40.55 9.76
CA TYR A 142 -12.41 -41.05 9.71
C TYR A 142 -12.70 -41.88 8.45
N ASN A 143 -11.83 -41.80 7.43
CA ASN A 143 -11.95 -42.59 6.20
C ASN A 143 -11.31 -43.98 6.35
N ILE A 144 -11.54 -44.64 7.49
CA ILE A 144 -11.12 -46.02 7.81
C ILE A 144 -11.87 -47.06 6.96
N ASN A 145 -12.93 -46.68 6.24
CA ASN A 145 -13.67 -47.55 5.33
C ASN A 145 -13.13 -47.56 3.89
N LYS A 146 -11.82 -47.50 3.68
CA LYS A 146 -11.17 -47.65 2.36
C LYS A 146 -11.21 -49.08 1.78
N GLY A 147 -12.20 -49.89 2.16
CA GLY A 147 -12.41 -51.24 1.59
C GLY A 147 -13.86 -51.73 1.56
N LEU A 148 -14.84 -51.00 2.10
CA LEU A 148 -16.21 -51.50 2.32
C LEU A 148 -17.31 -50.49 2.00
N VAL A 149 -17.12 -49.59 1.04
CA VAL A 149 -18.22 -48.78 0.50
C VAL A 149 -18.67 -49.41 -0.82
N PRO A 150 -19.89 -49.97 -0.92
CA PRO A 150 -20.42 -50.47 -2.18
C PRO A 150 -20.48 -49.29 -3.16
N ARG A 151 -19.81 -49.44 -4.30
CA ARG A 151 -19.87 -48.49 -5.41
C ARG A 151 -21.35 -48.29 -5.77
N PRO A 152 -21.93 -47.08 -5.69
CA PRO A 152 -23.32 -46.89 -6.09
C PRO A 152 -23.41 -47.15 -7.58
N ARG A 153 -23.99 -48.30 -7.95
CA ARG A 153 -24.39 -48.58 -9.32
C ARG A 153 -25.63 -47.74 -9.57
N TYR A 154 -25.44 -46.59 -10.19
CA TYR A 154 -26.56 -45.86 -10.79
C TYR A 154 -27.23 -46.80 -11.77
N LEU A 155 -28.48 -47.17 -11.49
CA LEU A 155 -29.34 -47.86 -12.44
C LEU A 155 -29.56 -46.89 -13.60
N SER A 156 -28.83 -47.11 -14.70
CA SER A 156 -29.18 -46.50 -15.97
C SER A 156 -30.52 -47.07 -16.38
N ASN A 157 -31.59 -46.31 -16.13
CA ASN A 157 -32.92 -46.63 -16.60
C ASN A 157 -32.90 -46.55 -18.14
N ARG A 158 -32.94 -47.72 -18.81
CA ARG A 158 -33.30 -47.79 -20.22
C ARG A 158 -34.83 -47.74 -20.29
N MET A 159 -35.34 -46.63 -20.79
CA MET A 159 -36.57 -46.63 -21.59
C MET A 159 -36.19 -46.12 -22.97
#